data_AF-A0A7X8AAJ9-F1
#
_entry.id   AF-A0A7X8AAJ9-F1
#
_cell.length_a   1.000
_cell.length_b   1.000
_cell.length_c   1.000
_cell.angle_alpha   90.00
_cell.angle_beta   90.00
_cell.angle_gamma   90.00
#
_symmetry.space_group_name_H-M   'P 1'
#
loop_
_entity.id
_entity.type
_entity.pdbx_description
1 polymer ?
#
loop_
_entity_poly.entity_id
_entity_poly.type
_entity_poly.pdbx_seq_one_letter_code
_entity_poly.pdbx_strand_id
1 'polypeptide(L)'
;MKEITAIIRRDKLPETKRALDELGYPSMSIQSVEGRGKQKGAMCAEMDSELPDQFCTAVKLTPTPSTYAVEHTLPKAALYVPKRYLTIVVPDDVVKTVVKAIIKVNATGKRGDGKIFVCPIETAVRVRTGETGGEAIA
;
A
#
# COMPACT_ATOMS: atom_id res chain seq x y z
N MET A 1 -19.81 -5.15 10.53
CA MET A 1 -18.96 -5.30 9.33
C MET A 1 -17.81 -4.31 9.42
N LYS A 2 -16.65 -4.64 8.87
CA LYS A 2 -15.46 -3.77 8.95
C LYS A 2 -14.80 -3.62 7.60
N GLU A 3 -14.29 -2.42 7.35
CA GLU A 3 -13.35 -2.15 6.29
C GLU A 3 -11.95 -2.48 6.78
N ILE A 4 -11.22 -3.26 6.00
CA ILE A 4 -9.79 -3.51 6.15
C ILE A 4 -9.09 -2.72 5.05
N THR A 5 -8.36 -1.69 5.46
CA THR A 5 -7.52 -0.89 4.56
C THR A 5 -6.06 -1.31 4.75
N ALA A 6 -5.45 -1.91 3.74
CA ALA A 6 -4.06 -2.33 3.80
C ALA A 6 -3.21 -1.52 2.81
N ILE A 7 -2.17 -0.84 3.32
CA ILE A 7 -1.15 -0.19 2.51
C ILE A 7 0.06 -1.10 2.51
N ILE A 8 0.35 -1.76 1.39
CA ILE A 8 1.42 -2.77 1.26
C ILE A 8 2.40 -2.41 0.14
N ARG A 9 3.47 -3.20 0.02
CA ARG A 9 4.43 -3.09 -1.08
C ARG A 9 3.82 -3.53 -2.42
N ARG A 10 4.35 -3.00 -3.53
CA ARG A 10 3.79 -3.29 -4.87
C ARG A 10 4.07 -4.72 -5.34
N ASP A 11 5.25 -5.23 -5.03
CA ASP A 11 5.73 -6.59 -5.33
C ASP A 11 4.91 -7.67 -4.63
N LYS A 12 4.40 -7.40 -3.43
CA LYS A 12 3.60 -8.35 -2.63
C LYS A 12 2.11 -8.43 -3.00
N LEU A 13 1.65 -7.61 -3.93
CA LEU A 13 0.26 -7.62 -4.38
C LEU A 13 -0.19 -8.98 -4.95
N PRO A 14 0.56 -9.65 -5.84
CA PRO A 14 0.11 -10.93 -6.44
C PRO A 14 -0.03 -12.04 -5.39
N GLU A 15 0.90 -12.12 -4.43
CA GLU A 15 0.84 -13.09 -3.33
C GLU A 15 -0.36 -12.80 -2.42
N THR A 16 -0.63 -11.52 -2.13
CA THR A 16 -1.76 -11.12 -1.28
C THR A 16 -3.09 -11.46 -1.93
N LYS A 17 -3.23 -11.26 -3.24
CA LYS A 17 -4.44 -11.66 -4.00
C LYS A 17 -4.71 -13.15 -3.86
N ARG A 18 -3.72 -13.99 -4.16
CA ARG A 18 -3.84 -15.46 -4.06
C ARG A 18 -4.26 -15.91 -2.66
N ALA A 19 -3.64 -15.35 -1.62
CA ALA A 19 -3.98 -15.70 -0.24
C ALA A 19 -5.40 -15.31 0.15
N LEU A 20 -5.94 -14.22 -0.39
CA LEU A 20 -7.32 -13.80 -0.14
C LEU A 20 -8.33 -14.62 -0.95
N ASP A 21 -7.97 -15.00 -2.18
CA ASP A 21 -8.76 -15.89 -3.02
C ASP A 21 -8.92 -17.27 -2.37
N GLU A 22 -7.83 -17.83 -1.82
CA GLU A 22 -7.85 -19.10 -1.08
C GLU A 22 -8.71 -19.06 0.19
N LEU A 23 -8.87 -17.89 0.80
CA LEU A 23 -9.72 -17.68 1.97
C LEU A 23 -11.18 -17.43 1.61
N GLY A 24 -11.52 -17.32 0.33
CA GLY A 24 -12.89 -17.05 -0.14
C GLY A 24 -13.30 -15.58 -0.11
N TYR A 25 -12.35 -14.64 -0.04
CA TYR A 25 -12.61 -13.19 -0.05
C TYR A 25 -11.93 -12.49 -1.24
N PRO A 26 -12.36 -12.76 -2.49
CA PRO A 26 -11.76 -12.16 -3.69
C PRO A 26 -12.13 -10.68 -3.87
N SER A 27 -13.23 -10.23 -3.25
CA SER A 27 -13.79 -8.88 -3.40
C SER A 27 -12.91 -7.83 -2.71
N MET A 28 -12.09 -7.13 -3.50
CA MET A 28 -11.22 -6.06 -3.00
C MET A 28 -11.10 -4.92 -4.03
N SER A 29 -10.86 -3.71 -3.54
CA SER A 29 -10.51 -2.54 -4.36
C SER A 29 -9.02 -2.24 -4.20
N ILE A 30 -8.32 -1.98 -5.31
CA ILE A 30 -6.87 -1.75 -5.32
C ILE A 30 -6.58 -0.40 -5.97
N GLN A 31 -5.78 0.43 -5.30
CA GLN A 31 -5.33 1.73 -5.81
C GLN A 31 -3.79 1.84 -5.72
N SER A 32 -3.21 2.58 -6.66
CA SER A 32 -1.81 3.02 -6.58
C SER A 32 -1.73 4.22 -5.67
N VAL A 33 -0.90 4.18 -4.63
CA VAL A 33 -0.68 5.33 -3.75
C VAL A 33 0.81 5.56 -3.54
N GLU A 34 1.16 6.75 -3.08
CA GLU A 34 2.50 7.08 -2.64
C GLU A 34 2.47 7.41 -1.15
N GLY A 35 3.42 6.88 -0.38
CA GLY A 35 3.41 7.02 1.07
C GLY A 35 4.80 6.99 1.66
N ARG A 36 4.96 7.60 2.84
CA ARG A 36 6.19 7.47 3.62
C ARG A 36 5.88 7.26 5.10
N GLY A 37 6.67 6.40 5.75
CA GLY A 37 6.62 6.22 7.20
C GLY A 37 7.37 7.34 7.93
N LYS A 38 6.97 7.62 9.19
CA LYS A 38 7.67 8.58 10.06
C LYS A 38 9.06 8.11 10.47
N GLN A 39 9.24 6.80 10.61
CA GLN A 39 10.55 6.20 10.81
C GLN A 39 11.31 6.37 9.49
N LYS A 40 12.21 7.36 9.44
CA LYS A 40 13.09 7.68 8.30
C LYS A 40 13.66 6.39 7.73
N GLY A 41 13.02 5.86 6.69
CA GLY A 41 13.58 4.79 5.89
C GLY A 41 14.78 5.42 5.22
N ALA A 42 15.99 5.06 5.68
CA ALA A 42 17.14 5.24 4.81
C ALA A 42 16.78 4.59 3.47
N MET A 43 17.02 5.34 2.39
CA MET A 43 16.71 5.06 0.99
C MET A 43 16.15 3.66 0.71
N CYS A 44 14.96 3.65 0.12
CA CYS A 44 14.32 2.54 -0.54
C CYS A 44 15.32 1.48 -1.04
N ALA A 45 15.53 0.42 -0.26
CA ALA A 45 16.11 -0.83 -0.74
C ALA A 45 15.17 -1.55 -1.73
N GLU A 46 14.04 -0.92 -2.08
CA GLU A 46 13.07 -1.36 -3.10
C GLU A 46 13.37 -0.71 -4.47
N MET A 47 14.43 0.08 -4.56
CA MET A 47 15.02 0.48 -5.83
C MET A 47 16.07 -0.55 -6.21
N ASP A 48 15.63 -1.73 -6.66
CA ASP A 48 16.49 -2.57 -7.50
C ASP A 48 16.81 -1.77 -8.77
N SER A 49 18.06 -1.29 -8.78
CA SER A 49 19.02 -0.97 -9.86
C SER A 49 18.62 -0.43 -11.25
N GLU A 50 17.36 -0.43 -11.70
CA GLU A 50 17.03 -0.09 -13.11
C GLU A 50 15.69 0.64 -13.29
N LEU A 51 15.35 1.60 -12.43
CA LEU A 51 14.30 2.56 -12.80
C LEU A 51 14.92 3.67 -13.67
N PRO A 52 14.54 3.81 -14.96
CA PRO A 52 14.94 4.97 -15.74
C PRO A 52 14.43 6.24 -15.03
N ASP A 53 15.28 7.28 -15.05
CA ASP A 53 15.09 8.60 -14.41
C ASP A 53 13.70 9.24 -14.59
N GLN A 54 12.92 8.76 -15.54
CA GLN A 54 11.66 9.35 -15.99
C GLN A 54 10.54 9.29 -14.95
N PHE A 55 10.64 8.44 -13.92
CA PHE A 55 9.67 8.41 -12.82
C PHE A 55 10.04 9.34 -11.66
N CYS A 56 11.22 9.96 -11.70
CA CYS A 56 11.54 11.05 -10.81
C CYS A 56 10.99 12.34 -11.43
N THR A 57 9.83 12.80 -10.96
CA THR A 57 9.32 14.15 -11.22
C THR A 57 10.24 15.26 -10.67
N ALA A 58 11.35 14.89 -10.03
CA ALA A 58 12.50 15.76 -9.90
C ALA A 58 13.14 15.92 -11.29
N VAL A 59 12.81 17.03 -11.97
CA VAL A 59 13.61 17.60 -13.05
C VAL A 59 15.08 17.46 -12.65
N LYS A 60 15.82 16.56 -13.31
CA LYS A 60 17.28 16.58 -13.25
C LYS A 60 17.70 17.89 -13.91
N LEU A 61 17.77 18.95 -13.12
CA LEU A 61 18.55 20.12 -13.48
C LEU A 61 19.95 19.57 -13.76
N THR A 62 20.37 19.61 -15.02
CA THR A 62 21.76 19.33 -15.36
C THR A 62 22.58 20.36 -14.62
N PRO A 63 23.44 19.95 -13.67
CA PRO A 63 24.21 20.90 -12.90
C PRO A 63 25.15 21.59 -13.88
N THR A 64 24.91 22.87 -14.13
CA THR A 64 25.94 23.77 -14.61
C THR A 64 27.10 23.64 -13.61
N PRO A 65 28.35 23.46 -14.06
CA PRO A 65 29.46 23.12 -13.18
C PRO A 65 29.91 24.38 -12.43
N SER A 66 29.05 24.92 -11.58
CA SER A 66 29.48 25.81 -10.52
C SER A 66 29.54 24.97 -9.25
N THR A 67 30.73 24.95 -8.69
CA THR A 67 31.12 24.35 -7.41
C THR A 67 30.19 24.71 -6.23
N TYR A 68 29.30 25.69 -6.42
CA TYR A 68 28.30 26.14 -5.45
C TYR A 68 27.22 25.10 -5.11
N ALA A 69 26.87 24.20 -6.04
CA ALA A 69 25.81 23.19 -5.80
C ALA A 69 26.24 22.02 -4.89
N VAL A 70 27.54 21.86 -4.64
CA VAL A 70 28.07 20.79 -3.78
C VAL A 70 28.00 21.18 -2.28
N GLU A 71 28.05 22.48 -1.97
CA GLU A 71 28.09 22.96 -0.59
C GLU A 71 26.69 23.16 0.03
N HIS A 72 25.67 23.44 -0.79
CA HIS A 72 24.28 23.53 -0.32
C HIS A 72 23.62 22.16 -0.41
N THR A 73 23.94 21.33 0.57
CA THR A 73 23.30 20.03 0.83
C THR A 73 21.80 20.24 0.94
N LEU A 74 21.07 20.05 -0.17
CA LEU A 74 19.61 19.96 -0.13
C LEU A 74 19.27 18.91 0.93
N PRO A 75 18.42 19.21 1.92
CA PRO A 75 18.02 18.21 2.89
C PRO A 75 17.46 17.05 2.07
N LYS A 76 18.01 15.84 2.23
CA LYS A 76 17.54 14.61 1.58
C LYS A 76 16.05 14.48 1.89
N ALA A 77 15.21 15.07 1.04
CA ALA A 77 13.78 15.11 1.22
C ALA A 77 13.35 13.65 1.12
N ALA A 78 12.80 13.11 2.21
CA ALA A 78 12.31 11.75 2.21
C ALA A 78 11.18 11.66 1.17
N LEU A 79 11.52 11.10 0.01
CA LEU A 79 10.63 10.94 -1.13
C LEU A 79 9.48 10.01 -0.75
N TYR A 80 8.31 10.28 -1.33
CA TYR A 80 7.18 9.38 -1.19
C TYR A 80 7.48 8.09 -1.95
N VAL A 81 7.18 6.96 -1.34
CA VAL A 81 7.43 5.65 -1.93
C VAL A 81 6.14 5.12 -2.54
N PRO A 82 6.14 4.76 -3.82
CA PRO A 82 5.33 3.70 -4.41
C PRO A 82 4.76 2.60 -3.48
N LYS A 83 3.44 2.57 -3.24
CA LYS A 83 2.75 1.50 -2.49
C LYS A 83 1.41 1.10 -3.16
N ARG A 84 0.80 0.01 -2.66
CA ARG A 84 -0.55 -0.42 -3.02
C ARG A 84 -1.49 -0.19 -1.86
N TYR A 85 -2.63 0.41 -2.15
CA TYR A 85 -3.73 0.61 -1.21
C TYR A 85 -4.83 -0.39 -1.53
N LEU A 86 -5.13 -1.27 -0.59
CA LEU A 86 -6.17 -2.28 -0.70
C LEU A 86 -7.29 -1.94 0.27
N THR A 87 -8.52 -1.96 -0.23
CA THR A 87 -9.73 -1.87 0.60
C THR A 87 -10.53 -3.15 0.43
N ILE A 88 -10.87 -3.77 1.56
CA ILE A 88 -11.65 -5.00 1.63
C ILE A 88 -12.73 -4.79 2.69
N VAL A 89 -13.97 -5.20 2.41
CA VAL A 89 -15.05 -5.14 3.38
C VAL A 89 -15.43 -6.56 3.75
N VAL A 90 -15.43 -6.87 5.06
CA VAL A 90 -15.71 -8.23 5.54
C VAL A 90 -16.63 -8.25 6.76
N PRO A 91 -17.33 -9.38 7.01
CA PRO A 91 -18.04 -9.61 8.27
C PRO A 91 -17.09 -9.57 9.48
N ASP A 92 -17.61 -9.23 10.65
CA ASP A 92 -16.78 -8.98 11.84
C ASP A 92 -16.05 -10.24 12.34
N ASP A 93 -16.65 -11.41 12.11
CA ASP A 93 -16.14 -12.70 12.55
C ASP A 93 -14.81 -13.08 11.88
N VAL A 94 -14.62 -12.63 10.64
CA VAL A 94 -13.51 -13.07 9.77
C VAL A 94 -12.37 -12.05 9.70
N VAL A 95 -12.58 -10.84 10.25
CA VAL A 95 -11.59 -9.74 10.25
C VAL A 95 -10.23 -10.21 10.76
N LYS A 96 -10.21 -10.95 11.87
CA LYS A 96 -8.95 -11.43 12.48
C LYS A 96 -8.21 -12.40 11.56
N THR A 97 -8.94 -13.25 10.85
CA THR A 97 -8.38 -14.24 9.92
C THR A 97 -7.77 -13.54 8.71
N VAL A 98 -8.49 -12.59 8.11
CA VAL A 98 -8.03 -11.82 6.95
C VAL A 98 -6.80 -10.98 7.30
N VAL A 99 -6.82 -10.26 8.42
CA VAL A 99 -5.67 -9.45 8.86
C VAL A 99 -4.43 -10.33 9.08
N LYS A 100 -4.58 -11.50 9.72
CA LYS A 100 -3.46 -12.43 9.92
C LYS A 100 -2.88 -12.93 8.60
N ALA A 101 -3.73 -13.23 7.62
CA ALA A 101 -3.30 -13.67 6.30
C ALA A 101 -2.51 -12.58 5.56
N ILE A 102 -3.01 -11.34 5.57
CA ILE A 102 -2.31 -10.20 4.96
C ILE A 102 -0.94 -10.00 5.62
N ILE A 103 -0.85 -10.07 6.96
CA ILE A 103 0.42 -9.95 7.67
C ILE A 103 1.38 -11.07 7.28
N LYS A 104 0.92 -12.33 7.26
CA LYS A 104 1.75 -13.50 6.93
C LYS A 104 2.43 -13.37 5.56
N VAL A 105 1.71 -12.84 4.57
CA VAL A 105 2.23 -12.68 3.20
C VAL A 105 3.15 -11.46 3.06
N ASN A 106 2.82 -10.36 3.73
CA ASN A 106 3.48 -9.07 3.51
C ASN A 106 4.62 -8.77 4.50
N ALA A 107 4.74 -9.50 5.60
CA ALA A 107 5.79 -9.30 6.58
C ALA A 107 7.14 -9.82 6.06
N THR A 108 8.05 -8.90 5.73
CA THR A 108 9.44 -9.20 5.39
C THR A 108 10.40 -8.90 6.53
N GLY A 109 9.92 -8.23 7.58
CA GLY A 109 10.73 -7.77 8.72
C GLY A 109 11.56 -6.52 8.41
N LYS A 110 11.54 -6.05 7.16
CA LYS A 110 12.22 -4.83 6.73
C LYS A 110 11.28 -3.62 6.86
N ARG A 111 11.86 -2.43 6.96
CA ARG A 111 11.09 -1.18 7.01
C ARG A 111 10.31 -1.00 5.71
N GLY A 112 9.03 -0.61 5.82
CA GLY A 112 8.18 -0.32 4.66
C GLY A 112 7.27 -1.47 4.21
N ASP A 113 7.10 -2.52 5.02
CA ASP A 113 6.13 -3.61 4.81
C ASP A 113 4.69 -3.08 4.65
N GLY A 114 4.33 -2.06 5.43
CA GLY A 114 3.02 -1.44 5.29
C GLY A 114 2.35 -1.08 6.60
N LYS A 115 1.06 -0.76 6.49
CA LYS A 115 0.13 -0.59 7.61
C LYS A 115 -1.23 -1.15 7.23
N ILE A 116 -1.92 -1.71 8.22
CA ILE A 116 -3.30 -2.18 8.08
C ILE A 116 -4.15 -1.37 9.05
N PHE A 117 -5.26 -0.85 8.56
CA PHE A 117 -6.28 -0.16 9.33
C PHE A 117 -7.56 -0.98 9.29
N VAL A 118 -8.29 -0.96 10.40
CA VAL A 118 -9.59 -1.61 10.50
C VAL A 118 -10.59 -0.55 10.95
N CYS A 119 -11.54 -0.23 10.08
CA CYS A 119 -12.56 0.78 10.31
C CYS A 119 -13.94 0.11 10.42
N PRO A 120 -14.81 0.56 11.34
CA PRO A 120 -16.18 0.08 11.38
C PRO A 120 -16.96 0.59 10.15
N ILE A 121 -17.78 -0.27 9.55
CA ILE A 121 -18.77 0.14 8.55
C ILE A 121 -20.17 -0.14 9.12
N GLU A 122 -21.07 0.84 9.01
CA GLU A 122 -22.45 0.72 9.45
C GLU A 122 -23.31 -0.07 8.47
N THR A 123 -23.23 0.27 7.18
CA THR A 123 -24.09 -0.33 6.14
C THR A 123 -23.35 -0.53 4.82
N ALA A 124 -23.65 -1.61 4.11
CA ALA A 124 -23.30 -1.81 2.70
C ALA A 124 -24.58 -2.02 1.88
N VAL A 125 -24.55 -1.59 0.61
CA VAL A 125 -25.64 -1.79 -0.35
C VAL A 125 -25.06 -2.31 -1.66
N ARG A 126 -25.62 -3.40 -2.18
CA ARG A 126 -25.26 -3.95 -3.49
C ARG A 126 -26.01 -3.21 -4.58
N VAL A 127 -25.29 -2.44 -5.41
CA VAL A 127 -25.90 -1.59 -6.47
C VAL A 127 -26.82 -2.36 -7.42
N ARG A 128 -26.46 -3.60 -7.78
CA ARG A 128 -27.21 -4.40 -8.76
C ARG A 128 -28.56 -4.92 -8.24
N THR A 129 -28.64 -5.31 -6.96
CA THR A 129 -29.81 -6.01 -6.39
C THR A 129 -30.55 -5.17 -5.35
N GLY A 130 -29.92 -4.13 -4.80
CA GLY A 130 -30.44 -3.35 -3.69
C GLY A 130 -30.34 -4.05 -2.33
N GLU A 131 -29.72 -5.24 -2.26
CA GLU A 131 -29.48 -5.97 -1.01
C GLU A 131 -28.63 -5.13 -0.06
N THR A 132 -28.91 -5.23 1.24
CA THR A 132 -28.29 -4.40 2.28
C THR A 132 -27.60 -5.23 3.35
N GLY A 133 -26.63 -4.63 4.04
CA GLY A 133 -25.96 -5.25 5.18
C GLY A 133 -25.08 -6.44 4.78
N GLY A 134 -25.22 -7.56 5.51
CA GLY A 134 -24.40 -8.77 5.31
C GLY A 134 -24.59 -9.41 3.93
N GLU A 135 -25.81 -9.38 3.39
CA GLU A 135 -26.13 -9.95 2.07
C GLU A 135 -25.44 -9.21 0.93
N ALA A 136 -25.14 -7.91 1.12
CA ALA A 136 -24.43 -7.11 0.12
C ALA A 136 -22.96 -7.55 -0.04
N ILE A 137 -22.35 -8.07 1.04
CA ILE A 137 -20.91 -8.40 1.14
C ILE A 137 -20.65 -9.89 0.89
N ALA A 138 -21.68 -10.73 1.05
CA ALA A 138 -21.62 -12.17 0.83
C ALA A 138 -21.40 -12.55 -0.64
#